data_AF-U1MXK7-F1
#
_entry.id   AF-U1MXK7-F1
#
_cell.length_a   1.000
_cell.length_b   1.000
_cell.length_c   1.000
_cell.angle_alpha   90.00
_cell.angle_beta   90.00
_cell.angle_gamma   90.00
#
_symmetry.space_group_name_H-M   'P 1'
#
loop_
_entity.id
_entity.type
_entity.pdbx_description
1 polymer ?
#
loop_
_entity_poly.entity_id
_entity_poly.type
_entity_poly.pdbx_seq_one_letter_code
_entity_poly.pdbx_strand_id
1 'polypeptide(L)'
;MHVGIVGAGAAGAAAAYTLETVVPDIELTVLEKSGGVCGRAAARRHGDVTYDYGANYLKDDDERVVELVTEELSTAGLVDITAPIYVFDSDGTVSEGRDADDR
;
A
#
# COMPACT_ATOMS: atom_id res chain seq x y z
N MET A 1 -25.44 -14.86 -8.44
CA MET A 1 -25.85 -13.49 -8.02
C MET A 1 -24.89 -12.50 -8.66
N HIS A 2 -25.34 -11.34 -9.18
CA HIS A 2 -24.42 -10.37 -9.81
C HIS A 2 -24.16 -9.18 -8.89
N VAL A 3 -22.89 -8.82 -8.70
CA VAL A 3 -22.48 -7.66 -7.89
C VAL A 3 -21.50 -6.81 -8.67
N GLY A 4 -21.79 -5.51 -8.73
CA GLY A 4 -20.86 -4.50 -9.24
C GLY A 4 -20.04 -3.87 -8.12
N ILE A 5 -18.72 -3.76 -8.29
CA ILE A 5 -17.81 -3.04 -7.40
C ILE A 5 -17.26 -1.84 -8.17
N VAL A 6 -17.45 -0.64 -7.63
CA VAL A 6 -16.93 0.60 -8.23
C VAL A 6 -15.59 0.94 -7.60
N GLY A 7 -14.52 0.87 -8.40
CA GLY A 7 -13.15 1.12 -8.02
C GLY A 7 -12.35 -0.16 -7.78
N ALA A 8 -11.26 -0.34 -8.54
CA ALA A 8 -10.29 -1.43 -8.37
C ALA A 8 -9.14 -1.05 -7.43
N GLY A 9 -9.42 -0.25 -6.40
CA GLY A 9 -8.48 0.03 -5.31
C GLY A 9 -8.28 -1.18 -4.38
N ALA A 10 -7.33 -1.09 -3.45
CA ALA A 10 -7.06 -2.17 -2.48
C ALA A 10 -8.32 -2.68 -1.76
N ALA A 11 -9.22 -1.78 -1.34
CA ALA A 11 -10.49 -2.17 -0.71
C ALA A 11 -11.44 -2.90 -1.66
N GLY A 12 -11.54 -2.46 -2.92
CA GLY A 12 -12.37 -3.13 -3.93
C GLY A 12 -11.83 -4.50 -4.31
N ALA A 13 -10.51 -4.63 -4.43
CA ALA A 13 -9.84 -5.90 -4.67
C ALA A 13 -10.04 -6.87 -3.49
N ALA A 14 -9.86 -6.40 -2.25
CA ALA A 14 -10.12 -7.22 -1.06
C ALA A 14 -11.57 -7.68 -0.97
N ALA A 15 -12.54 -6.77 -1.21
CA ALA A 15 -13.95 -7.13 -1.23
C ALA A 15 -14.27 -8.17 -2.31
N ALA A 16 -13.73 -7.99 -3.52
CA ALA A 16 -13.92 -8.94 -4.61
C ALA A 16 -13.38 -10.33 -4.24
N TYR A 17 -12.14 -10.37 -3.76
CA TYR A 17 -11.47 -11.61 -3.33
C TYR A 17 -12.25 -12.34 -2.23
N THR A 18 -12.67 -11.61 -1.18
CA THR A 18 -13.44 -12.19 -0.08
C THR A 18 -14.79 -12.71 -0.56
N LEU A 19 -15.53 -11.93 -1.36
CA LEU A 19 -16.86 -12.33 -1.86
C LEU A 19 -16.79 -13.56 -2.75
N GLU A 20 -15.82 -13.61 -3.67
CA GLU A 20 -15.57 -14.78 -4.52
C GLU A 20 -15.27 -16.03 -3.69
N THR A 21 -14.55 -15.89 -2.58
CA THR A 21 -14.18 -17.00 -1.70
C THR A 21 -15.36 -17.53 -0.89
N VAL A 22 -16.25 -16.66 -0.40
CA VAL A 22 -17.29 -17.04 0.58
C VAL A 22 -18.69 -17.19 0.00
N VAL A 23 -18.94 -16.72 -1.23
CA VAL A 23 -20.25 -16.78 -1.89
C VAL A 23 -20.19 -17.67 -3.13
N PRO A 24 -20.76 -18.88 -3.09
CA PRO A 24 -20.82 -19.76 -4.26
C PRO A 24 -21.57 -19.10 -5.42
N ASP A 25 -21.08 -19.31 -6.64
CA ASP A 25 -21.72 -18.87 -7.90
C ASP A 25 -22.03 -17.36 -7.96
N ILE A 26 -21.23 -16.54 -7.27
CA ILE A 26 -21.27 -15.08 -7.42
C ILE A 26 -20.57 -14.66 -8.71
N GLU A 27 -21.17 -13.70 -9.41
CA GLU A 27 -20.57 -13.05 -10.56
C GLU A 27 -20.23 -11.60 -10.19
N LEU A 28 -18.94 -11.27 -10.22
CA LEU A 28 -18.42 -9.96 -9.82
C LEU A 28 -17.98 -9.16 -11.04
N THR A 29 -18.39 -7.90 -11.11
CA THR A 29 -17.88 -6.93 -12.09
C THR A 29 -17.22 -5.78 -11.37
N VAL A 30 -15.91 -5.60 -11.56
CA VAL A 30 -15.17 -4.45 -11.02
C VAL A 30 -15.04 -3.39 -12.11
N LEU A 31 -15.49 -2.17 -11.81
CA LEU A 31 -15.44 -1.02 -12.71
C LEU A 31 -14.40 -0.03 -12.21
N GLU A 32 -13.30 0.12 -12.94
CA GLU A 32 -12.24 1.08 -12.64
C GLU A 32 -12.17 2.16 -13.71
N LYS A 33 -12.11 3.42 -13.28
CA LYS A 33 -12.04 4.58 -14.17
C LYS A 33 -10.62 4.82 -14.69
N SER A 34 -9.61 4.49 -13.88
CA SER A 34 -8.20 4.73 -14.17
C SER A 34 -7.60 3.64 -15.07
N GLY A 35 -6.43 3.92 -15.63
CA GLY A 35 -5.70 2.97 -16.50
C GLY A 35 -4.92 1.91 -15.73
N GLY A 36 -5.07 1.83 -14.41
CA GLY A 36 -4.36 0.88 -13.55
C GLY A 36 -5.21 0.50 -12.33
N VAL A 37 -4.81 -0.56 -11.65
CA VAL A 37 -5.48 -1.05 -10.43
C VAL A 37 -4.83 -0.44 -9.18
N CYS A 38 -5.32 -0.82 -8.00
CA CYS A 38 -4.82 -0.47 -6.66
C CYS A 38 -5.11 0.98 -6.21
N GLY A 39 -5.41 1.89 -7.14
CA GLY A 39 -5.93 3.22 -6.85
C GLY A 39 -4.88 4.14 -6.21
N ARG A 40 -4.92 4.30 -4.88
CA ARG A 40 -4.01 5.19 -4.14
C ARG A 40 -2.66 4.56 -3.81
N ALA A 41 -2.51 3.25 -3.90
CA ALA A 41 -1.19 2.61 -3.91
C ALA A 41 -0.70 2.60 -5.35
N ALA A 42 0.15 3.58 -5.68
CA ALA A 42 0.45 3.91 -7.06
C ALA A 42 1.94 4.23 -7.26
N ALA A 43 2.54 3.48 -8.18
CA ALA A 43 3.92 3.59 -8.59
C ALA A 43 4.03 4.26 -9.97
N ARG A 44 5.04 5.11 -10.14
CA ARG A 44 5.50 5.55 -11.46
C ARG A 44 6.82 4.87 -11.80
N ARG A 45 7.02 4.63 -13.10
CA ARG A 45 8.23 4.02 -13.65
C ARG A 45 8.73 4.88 -14.80
N HIS A 46 10.02 5.18 -14.79
CA HIS A 46 10.69 5.91 -15.86
C HIS A 46 12.14 5.40 -16.01
N GLY A 47 12.42 4.66 -17.08
CA GLY A 47 13.68 3.93 -17.21
C GLY A 47 13.87 2.99 -16.02
N ASP A 48 15.03 3.07 -15.38
CA ASP A 48 15.38 2.26 -14.21
C ASP A 48 14.81 2.82 -12.89
N VAL A 49 14.12 3.96 -12.93
CA VAL A 49 13.59 4.62 -11.73
C VAL A 49 12.14 4.20 -11.48
N THR A 50 11.87 3.66 -10.29
CA THR A 50 10.53 3.41 -9.76
C THR A 50 10.33 4.21 -8.49
N TYR A 51 9.19 4.91 -8.38
CA TYR A 51 8.83 5.65 -7.16
C TYR A 51 7.33 5.60 -6.92
N ASP A 52 6.95 5.38 -5.67
CA ASP A 52 5.58 5.49 -5.23
C ASP A 52 5.25 6.95 -4.94
N TYR A 53 4.20 7.45 -5.61
CA TYR A 53 3.66 8.79 -5.36
C TYR A 53 2.32 8.72 -4.60
N GLY A 54 1.83 7.50 -4.38
CA GLY A 54 0.68 7.18 -3.55
C GLY A 54 1.11 6.69 -2.17
N ALA A 55 0.54 5.59 -1.71
CA ALA A 55 1.03 4.88 -0.54
C ALA A 55 2.44 4.32 -0.81
N ASN A 56 3.45 4.84 -0.10
CA ASN A 56 4.87 4.53 -0.29
C ASN A 56 5.52 3.85 0.93
N TYR A 57 4.77 3.68 2.02
CA TYR A 57 5.17 2.89 3.19
C TYR A 57 3.93 2.28 3.84
N LEU A 58 4.18 1.29 4.69
CA LEU A 58 3.20 0.73 5.62
C LEU A 58 3.79 0.79 7.03
N LYS A 59 2.92 0.66 8.02
CA LYS A 59 3.31 0.47 9.43
C LYS A 59 2.93 -0.94 9.84
N ASP A 60 3.64 -1.48 10.82
CA ASP A 60 3.46 -2.80 11.41
C ASP A 60 2.36 -2.86 12.48
N ASP A 61 1.47 -1.85 12.52
CA ASP A 61 0.32 -1.74 13.43
C ASP A 61 -0.67 -2.93 13.37
N ASP A 62 -0.63 -3.78 12.32
CA ASP A 62 -1.54 -4.93 12.13
C ASP A 62 -0.75 -6.16 11.68
N GLU A 63 -0.73 -7.20 12.52
CA GLU A 63 -0.02 -8.47 12.27
C GLU A 63 -0.38 -9.10 10.91
N ARG A 64 -1.64 -8.94 10.45
CA ARG A 64 -2.09 -9.49 9.17
C ARG A 64 -1.44 -8.77 7.99
N VAL A 65 -1.15 -7.47 8.15
CA VAL A 65 -0.43 -6.69 7.15
C VAL A 65 1.04 -7.10 7.15
N VAL A 66 1.63 -7.29 8.34
CA VAL A 66 3.02 -7.75 8.48
C VAL A 66 3.20 -9.11 7.80
N GLU A 67 2.42 -10.11 8.18
CA GLU A 67 2.47 -11.47 7.60
C GLU A 67 2.31 -11.43 6.07
N LEU A 68 1.35 -10.65 5.57
CA LEU A 68 1.14 -10.50 4.13
C LEU A 68 2.40 -10.00 3.41
N VAL A 69 3.10 -9.00 3.96
CA VAL A 69 4.25 -8.38 3.28
C VAL A 69 5.59 -9.07 3.56
N THR A 70 5.71 -9.78 4.68
CA THR A 70 6.96 -10.46 5.05
C THR A 70 6.97 -11.96 4.72
N GLU A 71 5.81 -12.60 4.60
CA GLU A 71 5.70 -14.06 4.44
C GLU A 71 5.03 -14.48 3.13
N GLU A 72 3.92 -13.82 2.75
CA GLU A 72 3.14 -14.21 1.56
C GLU A 72 3.63 -13.55 0.27
N LEU A 73 3.98 -12.26 0.33
CA LEU A 73 4.49 -11.51 -0.82
C LEU A 73 6.01 -11.65 -0.96
N SER A 74 6.52 -11.30 -2.14
CA SER A 74 7.96 -11.24 -2.34
C SER A 74 8.59 -10.17 -1.46
N THR A 75 9.57 -10.58 -0.66
CA THR A 75 10.40 -9.68 0.16
C THR A 75 11.55 -9.03 -0.62
N ALA A 76 11.65 -9.29 -1.93
CA ALA A 76 12.67 -8.69 -2.78
C ALA A 76 12.49 -7.16 -2.84
N GLY A 77 13.47 -6.43 -2.30
CA GLY A 77 13.42 -4.97 -2.23
C GLY A 77 12.64 -4.42 -1.05
N LEU A 78 12.17 -5.26 -0.12
CA LEU A 78 11.62 -4.81 1.15
C LEU A 78 12.74 -4.23 2.02
N VAL A 79 12.50 -3.05 2.60
CA VAL A 79 13.45 -2.35 3.46
C VAL A 79 12.73 -1.91 4.72
N ASP A 80 13.30 -2.27 5.86
CA ASP A 80 12.89 -1.77 7.17
C ASP A 80 13.63 -0.45 7.47
N ILE A 81 12.89 0.57 7.90
CA ILE A 81 13.41 1.91 8.17
C ILE A 81 13.48 2.10 9.69
N THR A 82 14.61 1.72 10.26
CA THR A 82 14.88 1.82 11.71
C THR A 82 15.66 3.07 12.11
N ALA A 83 16.10 3.87 11.12
CA ALA A 83 16.88 5.07 11.37
C ALA A 83 15.99 6.19 11.95
N PRO A 84 16.50 6.96 12.93
CA PRO A 84 15.75 8.07 13.50
C PRO A 84 15.52 9.18 12.47
N ILE A 85 14.45 9.94 12.67
CA ILE A 85 14.13 11.09 11.84
C ILE A 85 15.01 12.27 12.27
N TYR A 86 15.69 12.89 11.31
CA TYR A 86 16.39 14.16 11.49
C TYR A 86 15.64 15.28 10.76
N VAL A 87 15.70 16.48 11.34
CA VAL A 87 15.15 17.71 10.75
C VAL A 87 16.27 18.73 10.55
N PHE A 88 16.05 19.71 9.69
CA PHE A 88 16.95 20.84 9.51
C PHE A 88 16.16 22.14 9.50
N ASP A 89 16.74 23.20 10.04
CA ASP A 89 16.17 24.54 10.02
C ASP A 89 16.53 25.30 8.71
N SER A 90 16.08 26.55 8.60
CA SER A 90 16.36 27.40 7.43
C SER A 90 17.85 27.72 7.23
N ASP A 91 18.65 27.60 8.29
CA ASP A 91 20.11 27.82 8.26
C ASP A 91 20.85 26.51 7.92
N GLY A 92 20.12 25.39 7.79
CA GLY A 92 20.66 24.07 7.49
C GLY A 92 21.21 23.35 8.72
N THR A 93 20.93 23.83 9.93
CA THR A 93 21.36 23.15 11.17
C THR A 93 20.52 21.90 11.37
N VAL A 94 21.18 20.74 11.45
CA VAL A 94 20.53 19.44 11.64
C VAL A 94 20.32 19.15 13.13
N SER A 95 19.13 18.68 13.49
CA SER A 95 18.82 18.20 14.84
C SER A 95 17.94 16.94 14.79
N GLU A 96 17.83 16.23 15.91
CA GLU A 96 16.88 15.14 16.04
C GLU A 96 15.44 15.64 15.82
N GLY A 97 14.67 14.86 15.08
CA GLY A 97 13.27 15.07 14.82
C GLY A 97 12.39 14.51 15.94
N ARG A 98 11.09 14.36 15.63
CA ARG A 98 10.18 13.65 16.52
C ARG A 98 10.53 12.16 16.55
N ASP A 99 10.18 11.50 17.65
CA ASP A 99 10.25 10.06 17.70
C ASP A 99 9.34 9.47 16.61
N ALA A 100 9.86 8.51 15.86
CA ALA A 100 9.17 7.91 14.73
C ALA A 100 7.97 7.06 15.18
N ASP A 101 7.98 6.62 16.45
CA ASP A 101 6.96 5.77 17.06
C ASP A 101 5.88 6.56 17.83
N ASP A 102 6.07 7.87 18.04
CA ASP A 102 5.07 8.71 18.72
C ASP A 102 3.94 9.12 17.77
N ARG A 103 2.72 8.64 18.06
CA ARG A 103 1.45 9.03 17.39
C ARG A 103 0.80 10.27 18.02
#